data_AF-A0A7J4B987-F1
#
_entry.id   AF-A0A7J4B987-F1
#
_cell.length_a   1.000
_cell.length_b   1.000
_cell.length_c   1.000
_cell.angle_alpha   90.00
_cell.angle_beta   90.00
_cell.angle_gamma   90.00
#
_symmetry.space_group_name_H-M   'P 1'
#
loop_
_entity.id
_entity.type
_entity.pdbx_description
1 polymer ?
#
loop_
_entity_poly.entity_id
_entity_poly.type
_entity_poly.pdbx_seq_one_letter_code
_entity_poly.pdbx_strand_id
1 'polypeptide(L)'
;MSKPLIRLKRKLTIENLWIYVIASLMIKPTYAYHVRKLIKEFFGFSPTTITLYSVIYRLKKSGLIKEELVSGERIYKPTEEGIKELEEALSFMEQTIKRLKEITHHARKQ
;
A
#
# COMPACT_ATOMS: atom_id res chain seq x y z
N MET A 1 -2.08 -15.88 17.28
CA MET A 1 -2.95 -14.86 16.66
C MET A 1 -4.23 -15.53 16.19
N SER A 2 -5.42 -14.97 16.45
CA SER A 2 -6.69 -15.61 16.07
C SER A 2 -6.89 -15.66 14.55
N LYS A 3 -7.66 -16.63 14.04
CA LYS A 3 -7.99 -16.74 12.60
C LYS A 3 -8.54 -15.41 12.02
N PRO A 4 -9.45 -14.68 12.70
CA PRO A 4 -9.92 -13.38 12.21
C PRO A 4 -8.84 -12.31 12.12
N LEU A 5 -7.93 -12.23 13.10
CA LEU A 5 -6.87 -11.24 13.11
C LEU A 5 -5.81 -11.51 12.03
N ILE A 6 -5.52 -12.79 11.74
CA ILE A 6 -4.69 -13.18 10.59
C ILE A 6 -5.31 -12.70 9.28
N ARG A 7 -6.62 -12.90 9.11
CA ARG A 7 -7.36 -12.45 7.92
C ARG A 7 -7.30 -10.93 7.78
N LEU A 8 -7.52 -10.18 8.86
CA LEU A 8 -7.41 -8.72 8.86
C LEU A 8 -6.00 -8.27 8.45
N LYS A 9 -4.95 -8.83 9.06
CA LYS A 9 -3.56 -8.48 8.73
C LYS A 9 -3.27 -8.75 7.25
N ARG A 10 -3.73 -9.88 6.70
CA ARG A 10 -3.54 -10.21 5.27
C ARG A 10 -4.27 -9.24 4.35
N LYS A 11 -5.51 -8.86 4.70
CA LYS A 11 -6.32 -7.89 3.95
C LYS A 11 -5.71 -6.51 3.95
N LEU A 12 -5.19 -6.05 5.09
CA LEU A 12 -4.56 -4.75 5.21
C LEU A 12 -3.15 -4.70 4.61
N THR A 13 -2.48 -5.84 4.39
CA THR A 13 -1.11 -5.88 3.83
C THR A 13 -1.07 -6.42 2.41
N ILE A 14 -1.03 -7.74 2.23
CA ILE A 14 -0.76 -8.40 0.94
C ILE A 14 -1.88 -8.20 -0.08
N GLU A 15 -3.15 -8.24 0.36
CA GLU A 15 -4.27 -8.11 -0.58
C GLU A 15 -4.57 -6.65 -0.95
N ASN A 16 -4.08 -5.69 -0.18
CA ASN A 16 -4.06 -4.26 -0.51
C ASN A 16 -2.62 -3.73 -0.67
N LEU A 17 -1.74 -4.55 -1.28
CA LEU A 17 -0.31 -4.23 -1.41
C LEU A 17 -0.05 -2.93 -2.18
N TRP A 18 -0.99 -2.51 -3.02
CA TRP A 18 -0.88 -1.32 -3.85
C TRP A 18 -0.63 -0.04 -3.03
N ILE A 19 -1.25 0.08 -1.85
CA ILE A 19 -1.09 1.20 -0.91
C ILE A 19 0.40 1.37 -0.57
N TYR A 20 1.04 0.25 -0.21
CA TYR A 20 2.45 0.21 0.17
C TYR A 20 3.39 0.41 -1.00
N VAL A 21 3.01 -0.04 -2.20
CA VAL A 21 3.80 0.21 -3.42
C VAL A 21 3.82 1.70 -3.73
N ILE A 22 2.67 2.36 -3.78
CA ILE A 22 2.60 3.80 -4.07
C ILE A 22 3.33 4.60 -2.99
N ALA A 23 3.05 4.33 -1.71
CA ALA A 23 3.73 4.99 -0.60
C ALA A 23 5.26 4.81 -0.64
N SER A 24 5.75 3.61 -0.98
CA SER A 24 7.20 3.36 -1.14
C SER A 24 7.79 4.17 -2.30
N LEU A 25 7.08 4.26 -3.42
CA LEU A 25 7.53 5.02 -4.59
C LEU A 25 7.46 6.54 -4.37
N MET A 26 6.64 7.03 -3.43
CA MET A 26 6.65 8.43 -2.98
C MET A 26 7.91 8.76 -2.18
N ILE A 27 8.40 7.84 -1.36
CA ILE A 27 9.67 8.01 -0.62
C ILE A 27 10.82 8.14 -1.62
N LYS A 28 10.89 7.21 -2.58
CA LYS A 28 11.89 7.22 -3.63
C LYS A 28 11.41 6.46 -4.87
N PRO A 29 11.29 7.14 -6.03
CA PRO A 29 11.13 6.49 -7.32
C PRO A 29 12.23 5.45 -7.56
N THR A 30 11.85 4.21 -7.87
CA THR A 30 12.82 3.11 -7.97
C THR A 30 12.27 1.93 -8.78
N TYR A 31 13.13 0.98 -9.13
CA TYR A 31 12.75 -0.27 -9.78
C TYR A 31 12.10 -1.27 -8.80
N ALA A 32 11.33 -2.22 -9.35
CA ALA A 32 10.47 -3.13 -8.60
C ALA A 32 11.16 -3.88 -7.45
N TYR A 33 12.38 -4.38 -7.65
CA TYR A 33 13.12 -5.09 -6.60
C TYR A 33 13.38 -4.21 -5.35
N HIS A 34 13.66 -2.92 -5.55
CA HIS A 34 13.85 -1.99 -4.44
C HIS A 34 12.56 -1.61 -3.73
N VAL A 35 11.41 -1.59 -4.43
CA VAL A 35 10.10 -1.43 -3.78
C VAL A 35 9.91 -2.50 -2.70
N ARG A 36 10.31 -3.75 -2.97
CA ARG A 36 10.25 -4.82 -1.96
C ARG A 36 11.08 -4.53 -0.71
N LYS A 37 12.27 -3.92 -0.88
CA LYS A 37 13.15 -3.54 0.24
C LYS A 37 12.50 -2.44 1.08
N LEU A 38 12.02 -1.38 0.43
CA LEU A 38 11.30 -0.29 1.09
C LEU A 38 10.10 -0.81 1.87
N ILE A 39 9.31 -1.74 1.29
CA ILE A 39 8.15 -2.28 1.99
C ILE A 39 8.55 -3.04 3.26
N LYS A 40 9.64 -3.80 3.20
CA LYS A 40 10.16 -4.53 4.36
C LYS A 40 10.68 -3.58 5.44
N GLU A 41 11.42 -2.54 5.04
CA GLU A 41 12.04 -1.57 5.92
C GLU A 41 11.00 -0.71 6.65
N PHE A 42 10.05 -0.13 5.92
CA PHE A 42 9.09 0.82 6.49
C PHE A 42 7.85 0.17 7.10
N PHE A 43 7.43 -1.02 6.63
CA PHE A 43 6.16 -1.63 7.07
C PHE A 43 6.31 -3.01 7.74
N GLY A 44 7.52 -3.55 7.83
CA GLY A 44 7.79 -4.78 8.58
C GLY A 44 7.21 -6.06 7.97
N PHE A 45 6.86 -6.05 6.67
CA PHE A 45 6.44 -7.26 5.94
C PHE A 45 7.05 -7.28 4.53
N SER A 46 7.06 -8.45 3.89
CA SER A 46 7.61 -8.55 2.53
C SER A 46 6.69 -9.36 1.63
N PRO A 47 6.22 -8.80 0.51
CA PRO A 47 5.46 -9.55 -0.48
C PRO A 47 6.36 -10.54 -1.23
N THR A 48 5.75 -11.54 -1.87
CA THR A 48 6.47 -12.35 -2.86
C THR A 48 6.80 -11.50 -4.09
N THR A 49 7.84 -11.88 -4.81
CA THR A 49 8.24 -11.22 -6.06
C THR A 49 7.09 -11.22 -7.07
N ILE A 50 6.44 -12.38 -7.28
CA ILE A 50 5.31 -12.52 -8.22
C ILE A 50 4.16 -11.57 -7.84
N THR A 51 3.78 -11.53 -6.55
CA THR A 51 2.72 -10.64 -6.08
C THR A 51 3.07 -9.17 -6.32
N LEU A 52 4.30 -8.77 -6.02
CA LEU A 52 4.75 -7.38 -6.19
C LEU A 52 4.72 -6.96 -7.67
N TYR A 53 5.29 -7.78 -8.57
CA TYR A 53 5.27 -7.47 -10.00
C TYR A 53 3.84 -7.44 -10.56
N SER A 54 2.97 -8.33 -10.10
CA SER A 54 1.56 -8.35 -10.49
C SER A 54 0.83 -7.05 -10.10
N VAL A 55 1.11 -6.52 -8.90
CA VAL A 55 0.55 -5.24 -8.44
C VAL A 55 1.12 -4.06 -9.22
N ILE A 56 2.44 -3.98 -9.40
CA ILE A 56 3.09 -2.92 -10.20
C ILE A 56 2.52 -2.89 -11.63
N TYR A 57 2.37 -4.07 -12.26
CA TYR A 57 1.77 -4.17 -13.58
C TYR A 57 0.33 -3.60 -13.62
N ARG A 58 -0.52 -3.96 -12.66
CA ARG A 58 -1.89 -3.43 -12.58
C ARG A 58 -1.93 -1.93 -12.33
N LEU A 59 -1.08 -1.42 -11.44
CA LEU A 59 -0.97 0.01 -11.15
C LEU A 59 -0.54 0.80 -12.39
N LYS A 60 0.47 0.30 -13.12
CA LYS A 60 0.93 0.91 -14.37
C LYS A 60 -0.19 0.91 -15.41
N LYS A 61 -0.85 -0.24 -15.60
CA LYS A 61 -1.97 -0.40 -16.55
C LYS A 61 -3.13 0.54 -16.23
N SER A 62 -3.35 0.84 -14.95
CA SER A 62 -4.43 1.72 -14.48
C SER A 62 -4.00 3.20 -14.41
N GLY A 63 -2.77 3.54 -14.80
CA GLY A 63 -2.29 4.92 -14.80
C GLY A 63 -1.93 5.49 -13.42
N LEU A 64 -1.91 4.68 -12.36
CA LEU A 64 -1.61 5.12 -10.99
C LEU A 64 -0.09 5.22 -10.71
N ILE A 65 0.71 4.52 -11.51
CA ILE A 65 2.16 4.71 -11.55
C ILE A 65 2.59 4.80 -13.01
N LYS A 66 3.74 5.43 -13.24
CA LYS A 66 4.40 5.46 -14.55
C LYS A 66 5.83 4.97 -14.46
N GLU A 67 6.36 4.54 -15.59
CA GLU A 67 7.77 4.20 -15.73
C GLU A 67 8.55 5.37 -16.33
N GLU A 68 9.78 5.56 -15.87
CA GLU A 68 10.71 6.55 -16.42
C GLU A 68 12.09 5.89 -16.59
N LEU A 69 12.82 6.33 -17.62
CA LEU A 69 14.19 5.89 -17.87
C LEU A 69 15.16 6.90 -17.26
N VAL A 70 15.92 6.48 -16.26
CA VAL A 70 16.92 7.32 -15.60
C VAL A 70 18.26 6.60 -15.68
N SER A 71 19.24 7.23 -16.33
CA SER A 71 20.58 6.68 -16.52
C SER A 71 20.60 5.25 -17.13
N GLY A 72 19.64 4.96 -18.02
CA GLY A 72 19.50 3.63 -18.65
C GLY A 72 18.71 2.60 -17.84
N GLU A 73 18.30 2.93 -16.61
CA GLU A 73 17.49 2.05 -15.77
C GLU A 73 16.01 2.46 -15.75
N ARG A 74 15.12 1.46 -15.78
CA ARG A 74 13.67 1.68 -15.67
C ARG A 74 13.27 1.78 -14.20
N ILE A 75 12.81 2.95 -13.80
CA ILE A 75 12.25 3.20 -12.46
C ILE A 75 10.75 3.44 -12.56
N TYR A 76 10.04 3.21 -11.45
CA TYR A 76 8.63 3.55 -11.31
C TYR A 76 8.47 4.78 -10.42
N LYS A 77 7.42 5.58 -10.67
CA LYS A 77 6.97 6.62 -9.76
C LYS A 77 5.45 6.76 -9.76
N PRO A 78 4.85 7.29 -8.68
CA PRO A 78 3.42 7.59 -8.66
C PRO A 78 3.05 8.66 -9.68
N THR A 79 1.84 8.58 -10.20
CA THR A 79 1.20 9.71 -10.88
C THR A 79 0.43 10.56 -9.86
N GLU A 80 -0.05 11.74 -10.26
CA GLU A 80 -0.93 12.56 -9.43
C GLU A 80 -2.19 11.78 -9.03
N GLU A 81 -2.79 11.05 -9.97
CA GLU A 81 -3.94 10.18 -9.71
C GLU A 81 -3.60 9.07 -8.72
N GLY A 82 -2.43 8.44 -8.84
CA GLY A 82 -1.97 7.43 -7.88
C GLY A 82 -1.80 7.96 -6.46
N ILE A 83 -1.34 9.20 -6.31
CA ILE A 83 -1.22 9.86 -5.01
C ILE A 83 -2.61 10.14 -4.44
N LYS A 84 -3.52 10.69 -5.26
CA LYS A 84 -4.90 10.97 -4.86
C LYS A 84 -5.64 9.71 -4.39
N GLU A 85 -5.54 8.60 -5.13
CA GLU A 85 -6.12 7.31 -4.76
C GLU A 85 -5.57 6.80 -3.41
N LEU A 86 -4.26 6.98 -3.17
CA LEU A 86 -3.66 6.66 -1.88
C LEU A 86 -4.23 7.53 -0.75
N GLU A 87 -4.35 8.84 -0.96
CA GLU A 87 -4.93 9.78 0.02
C GLU A 87 -6.39 9.42 0.36
N GLU A 88 -7.20 9.08 -0.65
CA GLU A 88 -8.59 8.63 -0.45
C GLU A 88 -8.66 7.33 0.36
N ALA A 89 -7.78 6.36 0.08
CA ALA A 89 -7.69 5.12 0.85
C ALA A 89 -7.28 5.36 2.30
N LEU A 90 -6.32 6.27 2.55
CA LEU A 90 -5.90 6.65 3.90
C LEU A 90 -7.04 7.32 4.68
N SER A 91 -7.75 8.27 4.04
CA SER A 91 -8.92 8.94 4.62
C SER A 91 -10.02 7.94 5.00
N PHE A 92 -10.33 6.99 4.12
CA PHE A 92 -11.32 5.94 4.40
C PHE A 92 -10.91 5.06 5.59
N MET A 93 -9.64 4.65 5.68
CA MET A 93 -9.14 3.86 6.80
C MET A 93 -9.21 4.63 8.13
N GLU A 94 -8.83 5.90 8.13
CA GLU A 94 -8.88 6.75 9.32
C GLU A 94 -10.31 6.91 9.84
N GLN A 95 -11.27 7.21 8.94
CA GLN A 95 -12.68 7.33 9.29
C GLN A 95 -13.25 6.02 9.83
N THR A 96 -12.86 4.89 9.24
CA THR A 96 -13.28 3.55 9.69
C THR A 96 -12.78 3.28 11.11
N ILE A 97 -11.49 3.53 11.38
CA ILE A 97 -10.91 3.36 12.71
C ILE A 97 -11.59 4.26 13.74
N LYS A 98 -11.83 5.53 13.38
CA LYS A 98 -12.52 6.50 14.24
C LYS A 98 -13.90 6.00 14.66
N ARG A 99 -14.74 5.61 13.69
CA ARG A 99 -16.10 5.10 13.96
C ARG A 99 -16.09 3.84 14.83
N LEU A 100 -15.17 2.91 14.57
CA LEU A 100 -15.03 1.68 15.38
C LEU A 100 -14.66 2.00 16.83
N LYS A 101 -13.75 2.95 17.06
CA LYS A 101 -13.37 3.41 18.40
C LYS A 101 -14.52 4.09 19.13
N GLU A 102 -15.28 4.95 18.44
CA GLU A 102 -16.45 5.62 19.03
C GLU A 102 -17.48 4.60 19.53
N ILE A 103 -17.88 3.65 18.67
CA ILE A 103 -18.85 2.60 19.03
C ILE A 103 -18.35 1.75 20.20
N THR A 104 -17.09 1.29 20.16
CA THR A 104 -16.53 0.45 21.23
C THR A 104 -16.36 1.20 22.55
N HIS A 105 -16.12 2.51 22.53
CA HIS A 105 -16.08 3.34 23.73
C HIS A 105 -17.47 3.52 24.34
N HIS A 106 -18.48 3.81 23.52
CA HIS A 106 -19.87 3.89 23.97
C HIS A 106 -20.35 2.59 24.61
N ALA A 107 -20.04 1.45 23.99
CA ALA A 107 -20.42 0.13 24.50
C ALA A 107 -19.72 -0.28 25.82
N ARG A 108 -18.60 0.36 26.19
CA ARG A 108 -17.88 0.09 27.44
C ARG A 108 -18.26 1.01 28.60
N LYS A 109 -18.98 2.10 28.30
CA LYS A 109 -19.46 3.09 29.28
C LYS A 109 -20.89 2.83 29.75
N GLN A 110 -21.58 1.88 29.10
CA GLN A 110 -22.86 1.31 29.51
C GLN A 110 -22.61 -0.01 30.24
#